data_AF-A3QWG6-F1
#
_entry.id   AF-A3QWG6-F1
#
_cell.length_a   1.000
_cell.length_b   1.000
_cell.length_c   1.000
_cell.angle_alpha   90.00
_cell.angle_beta   90.00
_cell.angle_gamma   90.00
#
_symmetry.space_group_name_H-M   'P 1'
#
loop_
_entity.id
_entity.type
_entity.pdbx_description
1 polymer ?
#
loop_
_entity_poly.entity_id
_entity_poly.type
_entity_poly.pdbx_seq_one_letter_code
_entity_poly.pdbx_strand_id
1 'polypeptide(L)' 'ILMEVCHPKMNVPFFKISAKNKKLVDRPEAFQLHQVYIDIYDSQITLQKDHHVLVNGKQ' A
#
# COMPACT_ATOMS: atom_id res chain seq x y z
N ILE A 1 6.60 4.20 -4.16
CA ILE A 1 6.06 4.62 -2.84
C ILE A 1 5.12 5.78 -3.10
N LEU A 2 3.95 5.81 -2.46
CA LEU A 2 2.99 6.90 -2.63
C LEU A 2 3.15 7.96 -1.55
N MET A 3 3.35 7.53 -0.31
CA MET A 3 3.57 8.42 0.83
C MET A 3 4.43 7.72 1.87
N GLU A 4 5.31 8.48 2.54
CA GLU A 4 6.02 8.03 3.72
C GLU A 4 6.38 9.22 4.60
N VAL A 5 6.67 8.96 5.88
CA VAL A 5 7.16 9.99 6.80
C VAL A 5 8.61 10.32 6.46
N CYS A 6 8.81 11.46 5.81
CA CYS A 6 10.14 12.04 5.62
C CYS A 6 10.55 12.75 6.93
N HIS A 7 11.64 12.30 7.57
CA HIS A 7 12.14 12.76 8.87
C HIS A 7 11.35 12.25 10.09
N PRO A 8 11.46 10.95 10.44
CA PRO A 8 10.88 10.39 11.66
C PRO A 8 11.58 10.99 12.89
N LYS A 9 11.15 12.17 13.33
CA LYS A 9 11.43 12.67 14.68
C LYS A 9 10.51 11.92 15.65
N MET A 10 10.94 11.75 16.89
CA MET A 10 10.35 10.83 17.88
C MET A 10 8.83 10.97 18.14
N ASN A 11 8.16 12.00 17.64
CA ASN A 11 6.73 12.25 17.86
C ASN A 11 5.82 11.97 16.65
N VAL A 12 6.35 11.49 15.52
CA VAL A 12 5.53 11.09 14.36
C VAL A 12 5.63 9.58 14.18
N PRO A 13 4.50 8.84 14.17
CA PRO A 13 4.54 7.40 14.03
C PRO A 13 5.09 6.98 12.67
N PHE A 14 5.76 5.82 12.62
CA PHE A 14 6.15 5.22 11.36
C PHE A 14 4.88 4.95 10.54
N PHE A 15 4.85 5.53 9.34
CA PHE A 15 3.74 5.38 8.42
C PHE A 15 4.24 5.43 6.98
N LYS A 16 3.82 4.45 6.18
CA LYS A 16 4.16 4.35 4.76
C LYS A 16 3.00 3.76 3.97
N ILE A 17 2.64 4.42 2.87
CA ILE A 17 1.72 3.91 1.87
C ILE A 17 2.48 3.63 0.58
N SER A 18 2.37 2.39 0.11
CA SER A 18 2.88 1.99 -1.20
C SER A 18 1.79 1.29 -2.00
N ALA A 19 1.99 1.21 -3.30
CA ALA A 19 1.03 0.65 -4.23
C ALA A 19 1.73 -0.23 -5.24
N LYS A 20 1.12 -1.37 -5.55
CA LYS A 20 1.49 -2.23 -6.66
C LYS A 20 0.48 -2.05 -7.78
N ASN A 21 0.98 -1.64 -8.94
CA ASN A 21 0.20 -1.55 -10.16
C ASN A 21 0.33 -2.85 -10.97
N LYS A 22 -0.75 -3.23 -11.65
CA LYS A 22 -0.75 -4.26 -12.69
C LYS A 22 -0.75 -3.58 -14.05
N LYS A 23 0.12 -4.04 -14.95
CA LYS A 23 0.10 -3.65 -16.36
C LYS A 23 -1.09 -4.34 -17.04
N LEU A 24 -1.86 -3.59 -17.81
CA LEU A 24 -2.95 -4.14 -18.60
C LEU A 24 -2.39 -4.65 -19.92
N VAL A 25 -2.73 -5.89 -20.29
CA VAL A 25 -2.25 -6.52 -21.55
C VAL A 25 -2.77 -5.74 -22.76
N ASP A 26 -4.03 -5.31 -22.72
CA ASP A 26 -4.69 -4.63 -23.84
C ASP A 26 -4.45 -3.12 -23.87
N ARG A 27 -3.88 -2.55 -22.79
CA ARG A 27 -3.57 -1.11 -22.68
C ARG A 27 -2.21 -0.92 -22.01
N PRO A 28 -1.11 -1.09 -22.75
CA PRO A 28 0.23 -1.09 -22.18
C PRO A 28 0.66 0.26 -21.60
N GLU A 29 0.02 1.36 -22.00
CA GLU A 29 0.24 2.71 -21.46
C GLU A 29 -0.53 2.98 -20.15
N ALA A 30 -1.50 2.12 -19.82
CA ALA A 30 -2.31 2.25 -18.62
C ALA A 30 -1.83 1.31 -17.50
N PHE A 31 -1.88 1.82 -16.27
CA PHE A 31 -1.61 1.06 -15.06
C PHE A 31 -2.87 1.03 -14.21
N GLN A 32 -3.23 -0.16 -13.72
CA GLN A 32 -4.32 -0.30 -12.76
C GLN A 32 -3.75 -0.62 -11.38
N LEU A 33 -4.23 0.10 -10.36
CA LEU A 33 -3.91 -0.21 -8.98
C LEU A 33 -4.41 -1.63 -8.63
N HIS A 34 -3.50 -2.48 -8.17
CA HIS A 34 -3.80 -3.87 -7.83
C HIS A 34 -3.85 -4.08 -6.31
N GLN A 35 -2.87 -3.55 -5.59
CA GLN A 35 -2.78 -3.64 -4.14
C GLN A 35 -2.23 -2.33 -3.56
N VAL A 36 -2.75 -1.92 -2.41
CA VAL A 36 -2.18 -0.86 -1.57
C VAL A 36 -1.66 -1.50 -0.30
N TYR A 37 -0.46 -1.13 0.11
CA TYR A 37 0.14 -1.54 1.36
C TYR A 37 0.27 -0.33 2.27
N ILE A 38 -0.23 -0.45 3.48
CA ILE A 38 -0.15 0.56 4.53
C ILE A 38 0.65 -0.08 5.67
N ASP A 39 1.89 0.36 5.83
CA ASP A 39 2.72 -0.03 6.95
C ASP A 39 2.57 1.03 8.04
N ILE A 40 2.07 0.63 9.21
CA ILE A 40 1.84 1.51 10.35
C ILE A 40 2.26 0.79 11.64
N TYR A 41 3.21 1.38 12.37
CA TYR A 41 3.89 0.71 13.49
C TYR A 41 4.33 -0.72 13.12
N ASP A 42 3.89 -1.72 13.88
CA ASP A 42 4.21 -3.14 13.71
C ASP A 42 3.17 -3.88 12.87
N SER A 43 2.28 -3.15 12.19
CA SER A 43 1.20 -3.72 11.38
C SER A 43 1.34 -3.36 9.91
N GLN A 44 1.03 -4.34 9.05
CA GLN A 44 0.85 -4.14 7.63
C GLN A 44 -0.61 -4.41 7.25
N ILE A 45 -1.24 -3.41 6.64
CA ILE A 45 -2.58 -3.54 6.06
C ILE A 45 -2.42 -3.62 4.55
N THR A 46 -2.94 -4.69 3.95
CA THR A 46 -3.00 -4.84 2.49
C THR A 46 -4.44 -4.65 2.04
N LEU A 47 -4.69 -3.60 1.25
CA LEU A 47 -5.98 -3.39 0.58
C LEU A 47 -5.90 -3.99 -0.83
N GLN A 48 -6.84 -4.86 -1.15
CA GLN A 48 -6.94 -5.52 -2.45
C GLN A 48 -8.26 -5.13 -3.14
N LYS A 49 -8.44 -5.61 -4.37
CA LYS A 49 -9.71 -5.46 -5.09
C LYS A 49 -10.86 -6.11 -4.31
N ASP A 50 -12.09 -5.73 -4.67
CA ASP A 50 -13.32 -6.31 -4.14
C ASP A 50 -13.44 -6.20 -2.61
N HIS A 51 -12.86 -5.13 -2.04
CA HIS A 51 -12.84 -4.83 -0.61
C HIS A 51 -12.17 -5.89 0.26
N HIS A 52 -11.33 -6.75 -0.32
CA HIS A 52 -10.56 -7.72 0.45
C HIS A 52 -9.40 -7.01 1.18
N VAL A 53 -9.43 -7.06 2.51
CA VAL A 53 -8.47 -6.40 3.40
C VAL A 53 -7.74 -7.46 4.19
N LEU A 54 -6.40 -7.37 4.24
CA LEU A 54 -5.58 -8.22 5.10
C LEU A 54 -4.85 -7.35 6.12
N VAL A 55 -4.95 -7.71 7.40
CA VAL A 55 -4.13 -7.19 8.49
C VAL A 55 -3.10 -8.26 8.86
N ASN A 56 -1.82 -7.95 8.68
CA ASN A 56 -0.71 -8.86 8.94
C ASN A 56 -0.87 -10.21 8.20
N GLY A 57 -1.40 -10.15 6.97
CA GLY A 57 -1.65 -11.31 6.11
C GLY A 57 -2.93 -12.10 6.42
N LYS A 58 -3.74 -11.67 7.39
CA LYS A 58 -5.02 -12.30 7.77
C LYS A 58 -6.18 -11.38 7.47
N GLN A 59 -7.31 -11.93 7.04
CA GLN A 59 -8.54 -11.18 6.82
C GLN A 59 -9.28 -10.91 8.13
#